data_AF-A0A1D8GIF4-F1
#
_entry.id   AF-A0A1D8GIF4-F1
#
_cell.length_a   1.000
_cell.length_b   1.000
_cell.length_c   1.000
_cell.angle_alpha   90.00
_cell.angle_beta   90.00
_cell.angle_gamma   90.00
#
_symmetry.space_group_name_H-M   'P 1'
#
loop_
_entity.id
_entity.type
_entity.pdbx_description
1 polymer ?
#
loop_
_entity_poly.entity_id
_entity_poly.type
_entity_poly.pdbx_seq_one_letter_code
_entity_poly.pdbx_strand_id
1 'polypeptide(L)'
;MLELQIVNNSLEEIKKANLLPPEKMQIVNDLLPELKHNFNTSTVWRTETEIKYSVLQNKMFPDKASKYHQAKTEQMVFFEQLMQLSFNYRKTQGEIVIKEAEIEELEDILTNLELKPWQIKKIEAQIGIKSLEKQELAFKLEYMQKQGVDRVRELEIWSKIKTELDDSSFDKDSKDSNQLLSLTKRYAIEAYNVLHIAGQSVDIGATNNILGQFETMMLACIEKGIVSYVIDHFGETSPIGSWLMQSFNLQKKDQ
;
A
#
# COMPACT_ATOMS: atom_id res chain seq x y z
N MET A 1 -25.65 2.36 -5.52
CA MET A 1 -26.80 2.74 -4.68
C MET A 1 -26.47 2.75 -3.19
N LEU A 2 -25.69 1.78 -2.68
CA LEU A 2 -25.24 1.75 -1.27
C LEU A 2 -24.29 2.93 -0.89
N GLU A 3 -23.38 3.32 -1.79
CA GLU A 3 -22.32 4.33 -1.50
C GLU A 3 -22.83 5.77 -1.35
N LEU A 4 -23.98 6.09 -1.96
CA LEU A 4 -24.65 7.40 -1.85
C LEU A 4 -25.36 7.58 -0.50
N GLN A 5 -25.61 6.51 0.26
CA GLN A 5 -26.28 6.56 1.56
C GLN A 5 -25.31 6.99 2.66
N ILE A 6 -24.03 6.63 2.56
CA ILE A 6 -23.00 6.88 3.58
C ILE A 6 -22.84 8.37 3.86
N VAL A 7 -22.43 9.15 2.85
CA VAL A 7 -22.12 10.58 3.03
C VAL A 7 -23.36 11.38 3.44
N ASN A 8 -24.53 10.99 2.94
CA ASN A 8 -25.80 11.61 3.34
C ASN A 8 -26.15 11.29 4.79
N ASN A 9 -26.07 10.01 5.19
CA ASN A 9 -26.35 9.58 6.55
C ASN A 9 -25.35 10.20 7.54
N SER A 10 -24.05 10.25 7.20
CA SER A 10 -23.02 10.88 8.02
C SER A 10 -23.29 12.37 8.27
N LEU A 11 -23.77 13.12 7.27
CA LEU A 11 -24.11 14.53 7.45
C LEU A 11 -25.29 14.73 8.41
N GLU A 12 -26.32 13.88 8.31
CA GLU A 12 -27.45 13.92 9.24
C GLU A 12 -27.03 13.56 10.67
N GLU A 13 -26.13 12.59 10.85
CA GLU A 13 -25.58 12.28 12.18
C GLU A 13 -24.75 13.43 12.76
N ILE A 14 -23.94 14.11 11.94
CA ILE A 14 -23.20 15.31 12.37
C ILE A 14 -24.16 16.44 12.78
N LYS A 15 -25.26 16.63 12.05
CA LYS A 15 -26.30 17.61 12.41
C LYS A 15 -26.93 17.27 13.76
N LYS A 16 -27.32 16.00 13.98
CA LYS A 16 -27.92 15.53 15.24
C LYS A 16 -26.99 15.72 16.45
N ALA A 17 -25.69 15.57 16.26
CA ALA A 17 -24.71 15.76 17.32
C ALA A 17 -24.65 17.21 17.84
N ASN A 18 -25.17 18.18 17.09
CA ASN A 18 -25.10 19.62 17.41
C ASN A 18 -23.68 20.07 17.81
N LEU A 19 -22.66 19.45 17.20
CA LEU A 19 -21.25 19.66 17.50
C LEU A 19 -20.75 21.00 16.98
N LEU A 20 -21.35 21.46 15.88
CA LEU A 20 -20.93 22.65 15.15
C LEU A 20 -22.04 23.71 15.19
N PRO A 21 -21.68 25.00 15.30
CA PRO A 21 -22.65 26.08 15.19
C PRO A 21 -23.26 26.10 13.77
N PRO A 22 -24.48 26.65 13.58
CA PRO A 22 -25.20 26.61 12.31
C PRO A 22 -24.40 27.15 11.12
N GLU A 23 -23.62 28.22 11.31
CA GLU A 23 -22.76 28.80 10.27
C GLU A 23 -21.70 27.83 9.77
N LYS A 24 -21.11 27.02 10.66
CA LYS A 24 -20.12 26.01 10.26
C LYS A 24 -20.78 24.79 9.65
N MET A 25 -21.98 24.42 10.11
CA MET A 25 -22.77 23.37 9.46
C MET A 25 -23.17 23.73 8.04
N GLN A 26 -23.45 25.00 7.77
CA GLN A 26 -23.77 25.45 6.41
C GLN A 26 -22.59 25.22 5.45
N ILE A 27 -21.36 25.51 5.88
CA ILE A 27 -20.16 25.24 5.07
C ILE A 27 -20.07 23.75 4.71
N VAL A 28 -20.32 22.85 5.67
CA VAL A 28 -20.30 21.40 5.41
C VAL A 28 -21.41 20.99 4.44
N ASN A 29 -22.61 21.56 4.57
CA ASN A 29 -23.71 21.33 3.64
C ASN A 29 -23.37 21.81 2.22
N ASP A 30 -22.74 22.98 2.10
CA ASP A 30 -22.35 23.57 0.81
C ASP A 30 -21.28 22.71 0.11
N LEU A 31 -20.39 22.08 0.88
CA LEU A 31 -19.38 21.16 0.38
C LEU A 31 -19.92 19.74 0.09
N LEU A 32 -21.16 19.42 0.47
CA LEU A 32 -21.70 18.06 0.35
C LEU A 32 -21.62 17.46 -1.07
N PRO A 33 -21.91 18.19 -2.17
CA PRO A 33 -21.77 17.64 -3.51
C PRO A 33 -20.32 17.26 -3.84
N GLU A 34 -19.36 18.09 -3.44
CA GLU A 34 -17.93 17.84 -3.62
C GLU A 34 -17.47 16.65 -2.77
N LEU A 35 -17.85 16.61 -1.49
CA LEU A 35 -17.50 15.50 -0.59
C LEU A 35 -18.03 14.16 -1.07
N LYS A 36 -19.24 14.13 -1.64
CA LYS A 36 -19.80 12.93 -2.29
C LYS A 36 -18.99 12.52 -3.51
N HIS A 37 -18.67 13.48 -4.37
CA HIS A 37 -17.86 13.21 -5.55
C HIS A 37 -16.51 12.62 -5.15
N ASN A 38 -15.79 13.29 -4.24
CA ASN A 38 -14.49 12.86 -3.74
C ASN A 38 -14.56 11.51 -3.02
N PHE A 39 -15.60 11.25 -2.23
CA PHE A 39 -15.77 9.95 -1.60
C PHE A 39 -15.92 8.83 -2.64
N ASN A 40 -16.60 9.08 -3.77
CA ASN A 40 -16.81 8.06 -4.79
C ASN A 40 -15.60 7.89 -5.72
N THR A 41 -14.87 8.96 -6.00
CA THR A 41 -13.72 8.94 -6.94
C THR A 41 -12.36 8.79 -6.26
N SER A 42 -12.30 8.93 -4.94
CA SER A 42 -11.05 8.75 -4.19
C SER A 42 -10.52 7.34 -4.35
N THR A 43 -9.27 7.29 -4.80
CA THR A 43 -8.42 6.10 -4.80
C THR A 43 -7.79 5.99 -3.41
N VAL A 44 -7.96 4.86 -2.74
CA VAL A 44 -7.42 4.65 -1.37
C VAL A 44 -5.98 4.14 -1.43
N TRP A 45 -5.70 3.28 -2.42
CA TRP A 45 -4.42 2.67 -2.67
C TRP A 45 -3.75 3.21 -3.92
N ARG A 46 -2.65 2.60 -4.35
CA ARG A 46 -1.81 3.20 -5.38
C ARG A 46 -2.47 3.12 -6.75
N THR A 47 -2.18 4.12 -7.57
CA THR A 47 -2.47 4.13 -9.00
C THR A 47 -1.43 3.30 -9.75
N GLU A 48 -1.73 2.91 -10.99
CA GLU A 48 -0.78 2.21 -11.85
C GLU A 48 0.51 3.02 -12.06
N THR A 49 0.40 4.34 -12.18
CA THR A 49 1.55 5.25 -12.30
C THR A 49 2.45 5.20 -11.07
N GLU A 50 1.89 5.30 -9.87
CA GLU A 50 2.67 5.22 -8.63
C GLU A 50 3.34 3.85 -8.49
N ILE A 51 2.64 2.78 -8.86
CA ILE A 51 3.23 1.45 -8.88
C ILE A 51 4.44 1.39 -9.83
N LYS A 52 4.29 1.84 -11.08
CA LYS A 52 5.33 1.74 -12.10
C LYS A 52 6.56 2.61 -11.80
N TYR A 53 6.34 3.82 -11.29
CA TYR A 53 7.39 4.83 -11.19
C TYR A 53 7.86 5.14 -9.77
N SER A 54 7.09 4.79 -8.73
CA SER A 54 7.51 4.93 -7.33
C SER A 54 7.91 3.59 -6.73
N VAL A 55 7.04 2.57 -6.81
CA VAL A 55 7.32 1.25 -6.22
C VAL A 55 8.34 0.48 -7.06
N LEU A 56 8.10 0.35 -8.38
CA LEU A 56 8.95 -0.39 -9.32
C LEU A 56 10.01 0.49 -10.00
N GLN A 57 10.52 1.50 -9.27
CA GLN A 57 11.50 2.44 -9.82
C GLN A 57 12.80 1.73 -10.23
N ASN A 58 13.41 2.21 -11.33
CA ASN A 58 14.61 1.60 -11.92
C ASN A 58 15.82 1.58 -10.99
N LYS A 59 15.92 2.53 -10.03
CA LYS A 59 17.01 2.53 -9.05
C LYS A 59 17.00 1.25 -8.20
N MET A 60 15.82 0.87 -7.72
CA MET A 60 15.67 -0.26 -6.79
C MET A 60 15.46 -1.59 -7.53
N PHE A 61 14.79 -1.53 -8.68
CA PHE A 61 14.43 -2.68 -9.50
C PHE A 61 14.84 -2.39 -10.96
N PRO A 62 16.13 -2.56 -11.30
CA PRO A 62 16.69 -2.08 -12.56
C PRO A 62 16.24 -2.89 -13.79
N ASP A 63 15.75 -4.11 -13.60
CA ASP A 63 15.38 -5.01 -14.70
C ASP A 63 13.99 -5.61 -14.51
N LYS A 64 13.49 -6.27 -15.57
CA LYS A 64 12.16 -6.88 -15.56
C LYS A 64 12.03 -7.99 -14.51
N ALA A 65 13.06 -8.79 -14.30
CA ALA A 65 13.05 -9.88 -13.33
C ALA A 65 12.83 -9.37 -11.91
N SER A 66 13.61 -8.37 -11.47
CA SER A 66 13.47 -7.77 -10.14
C SER A 66 12.13 -7.06 -9.96
N LYS A 67 11.64 -6.36 -10.98
CA LYS A 67 10.30 -5.75 -10.96
C LYS A 67 9.19 -6.79 -10.89
N TYR A 68 9.30 -7.89 -11.62
CA TYR A 68 8.30 -8.96 -11.62
C TYR A 68 8.20 -9.61 -10.25
N HIS A 69 9.34 -9.96 -9.65
CA HIS A 69 9.37 -10.56 -8.32
C HIS A 69 8.89 -9.58 -7.25
N GLN A 70 9.20 -8.29 -7.35
CA GLN A 70 8.62 -7.29 -6.46
C GLN A 70 7.11 -7.18 -6.64
N ALA A 71 6.60 -7.13 -7.87
CA ALA A 71 5.17 -7.11 -8.16
C ALA A 71 4.45 -8.37 -7.64
N LYS A 72 5.10 -9.55 -7.70
CA LYS A 72 4.61 -10.81 -7.12
C LYS A 72 4.50 -10.71 -5.60
N THR A 73 5.52 -10.16 -4.94
CA THR A 73 5.49 -9.92 -3.48
C THR A 73 4.40 -8.94 -3.09
N GLU A 74 4.31 -7.79 -3.75
CA GLU A 74 3.29 -6.77 -3.45
C GLU A 74 1.87 -7.31 -3.68
N GLN A 75 1.65 -8.07 -4.77
CA GLN A 75 0.35 -8.69 -5.02
C GLN A 75 -0.07 -9.62 -3.87
N MET A 76 0.86 -10.42 -3.34
CA MET A 76 0.58 -11.29 -2.19
C MET A 76 0.32 -10.50 -0.91
N VAL A 77 1.07 -9.43 -0.65
CA VAL A 77 0.82 -8.53 0.50
C VAL A 77 -0.59 -7.95 0.43
N PHE A 78 -1.04 -7.49 -0.74
CA PHE A 78 -2.40 -6.98 -0.91
C PHE A 78 -3.48 -8.04 -0.74
N PHE A 79 -3.21 -9.29 -1.18
CA PHE A 79 -4.11 -10.40 -0.95
C PHE A 79 -4.23 -10.76 0.53
N GLU A 80 -3.10 -10.82 1.26
CA GLU A 80 -3.07 -11.07 2.70
C GLU A 80 -3.83 -9.97 3.47
N GLN A 81 -3.63 -8.70 3.09
CA GLN A 81 -4.37 -7.59 3.68
C GLN A 81 -5.87 -7.67 3.40
N LEU A 82 -6.28 -8.12 2.20
CA LEU A 82 -7.68 -8.34 1.87
C LEU A 82 -8.29 -9.46 2.73
N MET A 83 -7.53 -10.54 2.97
CA MET A 83 -7.93 -11.61 3.88
C MET A 83 -8.09 -11.09 5.32
N GLN A 84 -7.13 -10.32 5.83
CA GLN A 84 -7.23 -9.72 7.17
C GLN A 84 -8.43 -8.76 7.27
N LEU A 85 -8.69 -7.96 6.23
CA LEU A 85 -9.85 -7.10 6.14
C LEU A 85 -11.15 -7.91 6.22
N SER A 86 -11.21 -9.08 5.57
CA SER A 86 -12.38 -9.97 5.61
C SER A 86 -12.67 -10.49 7.03
N PHE A 87 -11.63 -10.82 7.79
CA PHE A 87 -11.78 -11.27 9.18
C PHE A 87 -12.29 -10.14 10.07
N ASN A 88 -11.69 -8.96 9.94
CA ASN A 88 -12.10 -7.78 10.68
C ASN A 88 -13.54 -7.37 10.35
N TYR A 89 -13.92 -7.46 9.08
CA TYR A 89 -15.28 -7.17 8.62
C TYR A 89 -16.31 -8.07 9.31
N ARG A 90 -16.11 -9.40 9.27
CA ARG A 90 -17.02 -10.34 9.94
C ARG A 90 -17.03 -10.18 11.45
N LYS A 91 -15.89 -9.90 12.07
CA LYS A 91 -15.82 -9.60 13.51
C LYS A 91 -16.68 -8.38 13.84
N THR A 92 -16.56 -7.30 13.07
CA THR A 92 -17.34 -6.08 13.27
C THR A 92 -18.84 -6.29 13.00
N GLN A 93 -19.22 -7.16 12.06
CA GLN A 93 -20.63 -7.58 11.93
C GLN A 93 -21.14 -8.27 13.20
N GLY A 94 -20.35 -9.17 13.80
CA GLY A 94 -20.69 -9.79 15.08
C GLY A 94 -20.78 -8.79 16.24
N GLU A 95 -19.86 -7.82 16.29
CA GLU A 95 -19.89 -6.74 17.28
C GLU A 95 -21.19 -5.91 17.17
N ILE A 96 -21.70 -5.65 15.97
CA ILE A 96 -23.00 -4.99 15.77
C ILE A 96 -24.14 -5.80 16.40
N VAL A 97 -24.19 -7.11 16.13
CA VAL A 97 -25.23 -8.00 16.69
C VAL A 97 -25.17 -8.02 18.22
N ILE A 98 -23.97 -8.02 18.80
CA ILE A 98 -23.81 -7.92 20.26
C ILE A 98 -24.39 -6.60 20.78
N LYS A 99 -24.11 -5.47 20.10
CA LYS A 99 -24.67 -4.16 20.48
C LYS A 99 -26.20 -4.14 20.40
N GLU A 100 -26.77 -4.82 19.41
CA GLU A 100 -28.23 -4.96 19.27
C GLU A 100 -28.83 -5.73 20.44
N ALA A 101 -28.26 -6.89 20.79
CA ALA A 101 -28.70 -7.67 21.95
C ALA A 101 -28.55 -6.90 23.27
N GLU A 102 -27.45 -6.16 23.46
CA GLU A 102 -27.24 -5.30 24.65
C GLU A 102 -28.30 -4.19 24.75
N ILE A 103 -28.75 -3.64 23.61
CA ILE A 103 -29.84 -2.64 23.58
C ILE A 103 -31.16 -3.30 23.94
N GLU A 104 -31.49 -4.45 23.33
CA GLU A 104 -32.73 -5.20 23.59
C GLU A 104 -32.85 -5.59 25.07
N GLU A 105 -31.75 -6.04 25.70
CA GLU A 105 -31.72 -6.35 27.14
C GLU A 105 -32.06 -5.12 28.01
N LEU A 106 -31.51 -3.96 27.67
CA LEU A 106 -31.78 -2.72 28.39
C LEU A 106 -33.21 -2.22 28.19
N GLU A 107 -33.76 -2.38 26.98
CA GLU A 107 -35.15 -2.05 26.65
C GLU A 107 -36.14 -2.97 27.38
N ASP A 108 -35.82 -4.25 27.52
CA ASP A 108 -36.59 -5.22 28.29
C ASP A 108 -36.66 -4.82 29.77
N ILE A 109 -35.52 -4.45 30.36
CA ILE A 109 -35.46 -3.93 31.75
C ILE A 109 -36.34 -2.70 31.92
N LEU A 110 -36.30 -1.77 30.95
CA LEU A 110 -37.10 -0.54 30.97
C LEU A 110 -38.60 -0.82 30.93
N THR A 111 -39.00 -1.87 30.20
CA THR A 111 -40.39 -2.24 29.96
C THR A 111 -40.97 -3.08 31.09
N ASN A 112 -40.19 -4.01 31.66
CA ASN A 112 -40.69 -5.06 32.53
C ASN A 112 -40.47 -4.82 34.02
N LEU A 113 -39.61 -3.87 34.42
CA LEU A 113 -39.32 -3.60 35.83
C LEU A 113 -39.89 -2.26 36.30
N GLU A 114 -40.30 -2.21 37.57
CA GLU A 114 -40.66 -0.96 38.24
C GLU A 114 -39.39 -0.22 38.67
N LEU A 115 -39.11 0.90 38.01
CA LEU A 115 -37.86 1.65 38.14
C LEU A 115 -38.10 3.06 38.68
N LYS A 116 -37.15 3.56 39.47
CA LYS A 116 -37.15 4.98 39.87
C LYS A 116 -36.79 5.86 38.66
N PRO A 117 -37.23 7.12 38.61
CA PRO A 117 -36.96 8.02 37.47
C PRO A 117 -35.47 8.17 37.10
N TRP A 118 -34.57 8.17 38.08
CA TRP A 118 -33.13 8.27 37.82
C TRP A 118 -32.54 6.98 37.23
N GLN A 119 -33.15 5.82 37.50
CA GLN A 119 -32.73 4.53 36.92
C GLN A 119 -33.14 4.47 35.44
N ILE A 120 -34.37 4.89 35.13
CA ILE A 120 -34.87 5.06 33.76
C ILE A 120 -33.89 5.93 32.95
N LYS A 121 -33.61 7.14 33.44
CA LYS A 121 -32.68 8.08 32.77
C LYS A 121 -31.29 7.47 32.53
N LYS A 122 -30.79 6.66 33.47
CA LYS A 122 -29.50 5.98 33.34
C LYS A 122 -29.53 4.92 32.23
N ILE A 123 -30.58 4.09 32.20
CA ILE A 123 -30.74 3.02 31.21
C ILE A 123 -30.93 3.61 29.81
N GLU A 124 -31.78 4.64 29.66
CA GLU A 124 -31.95 5.36 28.40
C GLU A 124 -30.62 5.92 27.87
N ALA A 125 -29.79 6.49 28.75
CA ALA A 125 -28.46 6.96 28.38
C ALA A 125 -27.54 5.82 27.94
N GLN A 126 -27.61 4.64 28.59
CA GLN A 126 -26.84 3.46 28.20
C GLN A 126 -27.26 2.93 26.83
N ILE A 127 -28.56 2.85 26.55
CA ILE A 127 -29.12 2.51 25.23
C ILE A 127 -28.59 3.50 24.19
N GLY A 128 -28.65 4.80 24.47
CA GLY A 128 -28.13 5.85 23.58
C GLY A 128 -26.65 5.64 23.25
N ILE A 129 -25.80 5.38 24.24
CA ILE A 129 -24.37 5.10 24.05
C ILE A 129 -24.18 3.85 23.17
N LYS A 130 -24.91 2.78 23.44
CA LYS A 130 -24.80 1.51 22.71
C LYS A 130 -25.27 1.64 21.25
N SER A 131 -26.32 2.43 21.02
CA SER A 131 -26.78 2.77 19.69
C SER A 131 -25.73 3.56 18.90
N LEU A 132 -25.03 4.50 19.53
CA LEU A 132 -23.91 5.22 18.90
C LEU A 132 -22.73 4.30 18.58
N GLU A 133 -22.32 3.44 19.53
CA GLU A 133 -21.29 2.41 19.29
C GLU A 133 -21.67 1.53 18.08
N LYS A 134 -22.94 1.14 17.96
CA LYS A 134 -23.44 0.38 16.80
C LYS A 134 -23.30 1.16 15.49
N GLN A 135 -23.66 2.44 15.48
CA GLN A 135 -23.55 3.30 14.30
C GLN A 135 -22.09 3.50 13.86
N GLU A 136 -21.17 3.67 14.80
CA GLU A 136 -19.73 3.74 14.52
C GLU A 136 -19.23 2.45 13.84
N LEU A 137 -19.65 1.29 14.35
CA LEU A 137 -19.32 0.00 13.74
C LEU A 137 -19.92 -0.15 12.33
N ALA A 138 -21.14 0.32 12.10
CA ALA A 138 -21.77 0.31 10.77
C ALA A 138 -20.98 1.17 9.77
N PHE A 139 -20.62 2.40 10.14
CA PHE A 139 -19.78 3.27 9.32
C PHE A 139 -18.41 2.63 9.02
N LYS A 140 -17.82 1.96 10.02
CA LYS A 140 -16.57 1.21 9.86
C LYS A 140 -16.71 0.08 8.83
N LEU A 141 -17.83 -0.67 8.81
CA LEU A 141 -18.06 -1.71 7.81
C LEU A 141 -18.12 -1.13 6.39
N GLU A 142 -18.82 -0.02 6.22
CA GLU A 142 -18.93 0.65 4.91
C GLU A 142 -17.57 1.11 4.39
N TYR A 143 -16.75 1.71 5.27
CA TYR A 143 -15.38 2.08 4.91
C TYR A 143 -14.51 0.87 4.56
N MET A 144 -14.66 -0.25 5.28
CA MET A 144 -13.99 -1.52 4.93
C MET A 144 -14.42 -2.04 3.55
N GLN A 145 -15.68 -1.87 3.15
CA GLN A 145 -16.13 -2.27 1.81
C GLN A 145 -15.46 -1.45 0.71
N LYS A 146 -15.43 -0.12 0.83
CA LYS A 146 -14.71 0.76 -0.12
C LYS A 146 -13.23 0.37 -0.24
N GLN A 147 -12.60 0.13 0.91
CA GLN A 147 -11.22 -0.38 0.98
C GLN A 147 -11.04 -1.74 0.29
N GLY A 148 -12.01 -2.65 0.41
CA GLY A 148 -11.99 -3.96 -0.24
C GLY A 148 -12.04 -3.85 -1.76
N VAL A 149 -12.95 -3.03 -2.28
CA VAL A 149 -13.08 -2.76 -3.73
C VAL A 149 -11.77 -2.22 -4.30
N ASP A 150 -11.17 -1.23 -3.65
CA ASP A 150 -9.94 -0.61 -4.16
C ASP A 150 -8.71 -1.53 -4.04
N ARG A 151 -8.68 -2.45 -3.06
CA ARG A 151 -7.64 -3.50 -3.00
C ARG A 151 -7.74 -4.48 -4.16
N VAL A 152 -8.95 -4.85 -4.57
CA VAL A 152 -9.16 -5.73 -5.74
C VAL A 152 -8.66 -5.04 -7.01
N ARG A 153 -8.96 -3.75 -7.19
CA ARG A 153 -8.40 -2.96 -8.31
C ARG A 153 -6.87 -3.02 -8.31
N GLU A 154 -6.21 -2.87 -7.17
CA GLU A 154 -4.74 -2.93 -7.13
C GLU A 154 -4.20 -4.34 -7.41
N LEU A 155 -4.88 -5.40 -6.94
CA LEU A 155 -4.53 -6.79 -7.30
C LEU A 155 -4.57 -7.04 -8.81
N GLU A 156 -5.56 -6.46 -9.50
CA GLU A 156 -5.67 -6.51 -10.98
C GLU A 156 -4.51 -5.77 -11.64
N ILE A 157 -4.14 -4.59 -11.15
CA ILE A 157 -3.00 -3.82 -11.66
C ILE A 157 -1.71 -4.60 -11.48
N TRP A 158 -1.47 -5.21 -10.32
CA TRP A 158 -0.30 -6.05 -10.11
C TRP A 158 -0.28 -7.26 -11.05
N SER A 159 -1.44 -7.87 -11.31
CA SER A 159 -1.56 -8.98 -12.27
C SER A 159 -1.19 -8.55 -13.69
N LYS A 160 -1.73 -7.41 -14.13
CA LYS A 160 -1.42 -6.79 -15.43
C LYS A 160 0.07 -6.50 -15.56
N ILE A 161 0.66 -5.82 -14.57
CA ILE A 161 2.08 -5.44 -14.59
C ILE A 161 3.00 -6.66 -14.65
N LYS A 162 2.72 -7.71 -13.88
CA LYS A 162 3.49 -8.95 -13.98
C LYS A 162 3.46 -9.55 -15.39
N THR A 163 2.29 -9.52 -16.03
CA THR A 163 2.14 -9.99 -17.42
C THR A 163 2.94 -9.13 -18.40
N GLU A 164 2.94 -7.80 -18.23
CA GLU A 164 3.75 -6.88 -19.05
C GLU A 164 5.26 -7.07 -18.86
N LEU A 165 5.69 -7.49 -17.67
CA LEU A 165 7.11 -7.71 -17.33
C LEU A 165 7.62 -9.08 -17.77
N ASP A 166 6.75 -10.08 -17.87
CA ASP A 166 7.12 -11.43 -18.26
C ASP A 166 7.39 -11.52 -19.77
N ASP A 167 8.68 -11.51 -20.12
CA ASP A 167 9.17 -11.76 -21.47
C ASP A 167 9.81 -13.14 -21.63
N SER A 168 9.54 -14.06 -20.69
CA SER A 168 10.11 -15.41 -20.64
C SER A 168 11.65 -15.47 -20.53
N SER A 169 12.32 -14.35 -20.23
CA SER A 169 13.79 -14.31 -20.08
C SER A 169 14.29 -14.64 -18.67
N PHE A 170 13.40 -14.83 -17.70
CA PHE A 170 13.74 -15.08 -16.29
C PHE A 170 12.83 -16.12 -15.63
N ASP A 171 13.34 -16.74 -14.56
CA ASP A 171 12.56 -17.65 -13.72
C ASP A 171 11.55 -16.87 -12.85
N LYS A 172 10.28 -17.26 -12.92
CA LYS A 172 9.15 -16.63 -12.22
C LYS A 172 8.87 -17.24 -10.85
N ASP A 173 9.41 -18.43 -10.61
CA ASP A 173 9.16 -19.23 -9.41
C ASP A 173 10.34 -19.14 -8.44
N SER A 174 11.56 -18.99 -8.95
CA SER A 174 12.75 -18.72 -8.14
C SER A 174 13.21 -17.27 -8.26
N LYS A 175 12.93 -16.45 -7.23
CA LYS A 175 13.48 -15.08 -7.15
C LYS A 175 15.00 -15.05 -7.15
N ASP A 176 15.60 -16.04 -6.49
CA ASP A 176 17.05 -16.10 -6.29
C ASP A 176 17.84 -16.30 -7.60
N SER A 177 17.21 -16.88 -8.63
CA SER A 177 17.87 -17.20 -9.90
C SER A 177 18.49 -15.97 -10.59
N ASN A 178 17.87 -14.80 -10.45
CA ASN A 178 18.34 -13.54 -11.03
C ASN A 178 18.74 -12.51 -9.98
N GLN A 179 18.61 -12.84 -8.69
CA GLN A 179 18.77 -11.90 -7.60
C GLN A 179 20.16 -11.30 -7.57
N LEU A 180 21.21 -12.11 -7.79
CA LEU A 180 22.58 -11.61 -7.87
C LEU A 180 22.75 -10.58 -9.01
N LEU A 181 22.26 -10.88 -10.22
CA LEU A 181 22.36 -9.95 -11.36
C LEU A 181 21.59 -8.65 -11.10
N SER A 182 20.35 -8.73 -10.64
CA SER A 182 19.52 -7.55 -10.38
C SER A 182 20.09 -6.68 -9.27
N LEU A 183 20.58 -7.29 -8.17
CA LEU A 183 21.26 -6.54 -7.11
C LEU A 183 22.56 -5.91 -7.61
N THR A 184 23.35 -6.64 -8.40
CA THR A 184 24.60 -6.09 -8.98
C THR A 184 24.32 -4.85 -9.82
N LYS A 185 23.30 -4.88 -10.69
CA LYS A 185 22.88 -3.71 -11.49
C LYS A 185 22.44 -2.55 -10.60
N ARG A 186 21.64 -2.81 -9.57
CA ARG A 186 21.20 -1.78 -8.62
C ARG A 186 22.42 -1.13 -7.95
N TYR A 187 23.33 -1.94 -7.41
CA TYR A 187 24.50 -1.45 -6.70
C TYR A 187 25.51 -0.79 -7.63
N ALA A 188 25.59 -1.17 -8.91
CA ALA A 188 26.36 -0.45 -9.91
C ALA A 188 25.82 0.98 -10.12
N ILE A 189 24.50 1.16 -10.18
CA ILE A 189 23.88 2.49 -10.28
C ILE A 189 24.17 3.31 -9.01
N GLU A 190 23.99 2.71 -7.83
CA GLU A 190 24.23 3.40 -6.55
C GLU A 190 25.71 3.79 -6.40
N ALA A 191 26.64 2.88 -6.69
CA ALA A 191 28.08 3.12 -6.64
C ALA A 191 28.52 4.19 -7.64
N TYR A 192 28.00 4.13 -8.88
CA TYR A 192 28.29 5.17 -9.87
C TYR A 192 27.82 6.55 -9.40
N ASN A 193 26.60 6.64 -8.85
CA ASN A 193 26.03 7.89 -8.39
C ASN A 193 26.82 8.50 -7.22
N VAL A 194 27.24 7.70 -6.24
CA VAL A 194 28.01 8.23 -5.10
C VAL A 194 29.42 8.68 -5.52
N LEU A 195 30.04 8.01 -6.49
CA LEU A 195 31.38 8.37 -6.95
C LEU A 195 31.41 9.54 -7.94
N HIS A 196 30.43 9.62 -8.84
CA HIS A 196 30.49 10.51 -10.00
C HIS A 196 29.48 11.65 -9.98
N ILE A 197 28.41 11.55 -9.17
CA ILE A 197 27.34 12.56 -9.14
C ILE A 197 27.31 13.31 -7.80
N ALA A 198 27.37 12.60 -6.69
CA ALA A 198 27.16 13.20 -5.36
C ALA A 198 28.40 13.96 -4.80
N GLY A 199 29.59 13.76 -5.37
CA GLY A 199 30.83 14.39 -4.90
C GLY A 199 31.15 14.07 -3.43
N GLN A 200 31.86 14.97 -2.73
CA GLN A 200 32.26 14.79 -1.32
C GLN A 200 31.12 14.99 -0.29
N SER A 201 29.87 15.13 -0.73
CA SER A 201 28.74 15.48 0.15
C SER A 201 28.05 14.27 0.83
N VAL A 202 28.51 13.05 0.53
CA VAL A 202 27.93 11.81 1.08
C VAL A 202 28.73 11.34 2.28
N ASP A 203 28.02 10.85 3.30
CA ASP A 203 28.62 10.15 4.44
C ASP A 203 29.59 9.04 3.97
N ILE A 204 30.81 9.06 4.51
CA ILE A 204 31.88 8.13 4.12
C ILE A 204 31.47 6.69 4.47
N GLY A 205 30.75 6.49 5.58
CA GLY A 205 30.25 5.19 6.00
C GLY A 205 29.25 4.59 5.01
N ALA A 206 28.23 5.37 4.63
CA ALA A 206 27.24 4.97 3.63
C ALA A 206 27.89 4.70 2.26
N THR A 207 28.85 5.53 1.86
CA THR A 207 29.61 5.34 0.62
C THR A 207 30.38 4.03 0.62
N ASN A 208 31.12 3.74 1.69
CA ASN A 208 31.88 2.49 1.83
C ASN A 208 30.98 1.25 1.82
N ASN A 209 29.78 1.35 2.41
CA ASN A 209 28.81 0.25 2.39
C ASN A 209 28.34 -0.08 0.97
N ILE A 210 27.93 0.94 0.22
CA ILE A 210 27.49 0.79 -1.18
C ILE A 210 28.61 0.20 -2.03
N LEU A 211 29.84 0.74 -1.91
CA LEU A 211 30.98 0.27 -2.68
C LEU A 211 31.37 -1.17 -2.34
N GLY A 212 31.39 -1.53 -1.05
CA GLY A 212 31.70 -2.90 -0.62
C GLY A 212 30.66 -3.91 -1.10
N GLN A 213 29.37 -3.55 -1.08
CA GLN A 213 28.30 -4.40 -1.61
C GLN A 213 28.41 -4.55 -3.13
N PHE A 214 28.63 -3.44 -3.83
CA PHE A 214 28.84 -3.43 -5.27
C PHE A 214 30.03 -4.31 -5.70
N GLU A 215 31.20 -4.12 -5.09
CA GLU A 215 32.43 -4.86 -5.41
C GLU A 215 32.25 -6.37 -5.19
N THR A 216 31.68 -6.75 -4.03
CA THR A 216 31.41 -8.15 -3.69
C THR A 216 30.52 -8.82 -4.75
N MET A 217 29.45 -8.14 -5.18
CA MET A 217 28.51 -8.69 -6.16
C MET A 217 29.09 -8.73 -7.58
N MET A 218 29.88 -7.74 -7.97
CA MET A 218 30.59 -7.74 -9.26
C MET A 218 31.58 -8.90 -9.35
N LEU A 219 32.40 -9.10 -8.31
CA LEU A 219 33.35 -10.23 -8.27
C LEU A 219 32.62 -11.57 -8.34
N ALA A 220 31.52 -11.73 -7.60
CA ALA A 220 30.69 -12.93 -7.69
C ALA A 220 30.11 -13.15 -9.09
N CYS A 221 29.73 -12.08 -9.81
CA CYS A 221 29.29 -12.17 -11.21
C CYS A 221 30.43 -12.59 -12.15
N ILE A 222 31.65 -12.11 -11.91
CA ILE A 222 32.84 -12.49 -12.68
C ILE A 222 33.18 -13.97 -12.46
N GLU A 223 33.24 -14.41 -11.20
CA GLU A 223 33.51 -15.80 -10.82
C GLU A 223 32.49 -16.78 -11.42
N LYS A 224 31.22 -16.37 -11.49
CA LYS A 224 30.14 -17.17 -12.09
C LYS A 224 30.07 -17.06 -13.62
N GLY A 225 30.90 -16.22 -14.25
CA GLY A 225 30.90 -16.02 -15.71
C GLY A 225 29.65 -15.30 -16.24
N ILE A 226 28.97 -14.50 -15.41
CA ILE A 226 27.72 -13.80 -15.74
C ILE A 226 27.87 -12.27 -15.78
N VAL A 227 29.08 -11.74 -15.62
CA VAL A 227 29.34 -10.28 -15.63
C VAL A 227 28.93 -9.62 -16.95
N SER A 228 28.98 -10.34 -18.08
CA SER A 228 28.54 -9.85 -19.38
C SER A 228 27.09 -9.37 -19.37
N TYR A 229 26.19 -10.04 -18.65
CA TYR A 229 24.79 -9.61 -18.52
C TYR A 229 24.62 -8.29 -17.76
N VAL A 230 25.55 -7.97 -16.85
CA VAL A 230 25.56 -6.68 -16.15
C VAL A 230 26.04 -5.57 -17.11
N ILE A 231 27.11 -5.84 -17.87
CA ILE A 231 27.63 -4.88 -18.86
C ILE A 231 26.63 -4.64 -19.98
N ASP A 232 26.04 -5.70 -20.55
CA ASP A 232 25.06 -5.61 -21.63
C ASP A 232 23.81 -4.79 -21.20
N HIS A 233 23.42 -4.85 -19.92
CA HIS A 233 22.31 -4.06 -19.38
C HIS A 233 22.58 -2.55 -19.46
N PHE A 234 23.80 -2.11 -19.16
CA PHE A 234 24.18 -0.70 -19.23
C PHE A 234 24.66 -0.28 -20.63
N GLY A 235 25.15 -1.23 -21.43
CA GLY A 235 25.86 -0.98 -22.69
C GLY A 235 27.31 -0.54 -22.45
N GLU A 236 28.25 -1.16 -23.16
CA GLU A 236 29.70 -0.94 -22.97
C GLU A 236 30.14 0.53 -23.11
N THR A 237 29.44 1.30 -23.95
CA THR A 237 29.75 2.70 -24.25
C THR A 237 29.02 3.71 -23.35
N SER A 238 28.14 3.25 -22.47
CA SER A 238 27.48 4.15 -21.51
C SER A 238 28.45 4.60 -20.41
N PRO A 239 28.19 5.72 -19.72
CA PRO A 239 29.06 6.17 -18.64
C PRO A 239 29.26 5.12 -17.54
N ILE A 240 28.19 4.41 -17.15
CA ILE A 240 28.27 3.31 -16.18
C ILE A 240 29.02 2.12 -16.80
N GLY A 241 28.66 1.69 -18.01
CA GLY A 241 29.29 0.54 -18.65
C GLY A 241 30.79 0.72 -18.85
N SER A 242 31.22 1.88 -19.35
CA SER A 242 32.64 2.20 -19.53
C SER A 242 33.40 2.23 -18.20
N TRP A 243 32.78 2.78 -17.14
CA TRP A 243 33.33 2.75 -15.79
C TRP A 243 33.49 1.32 -15.27
N LEU A 244 32.45 0.48 -15.39
CA LEU A 244 32.51 -0.93 -14.98
C LEU A 244 33.63 -1.69 -15.70
N MET A 245 33.75 -1.51 -17.02
CA MET A 245 34.78 -2.17 -17.82
C MET A 245 36.19 -1.78 -17.37
N GLN A 246 36.41 -0.49 -17.09
CA GLN A 246 37.69 0.02 -16.60
C GLN A 246 37.99 -0.45 -15.17
N SER A 247 37.02 -0.37 -14.26
CA SER A 247 37.21 -0.72 -12.85
C SER A 247 37.51 -2.20 -12.61
N PHE A 248 37.04 -3.08 -13.49
CA PHE A 248 37.23 -4.54 -13.35
C PHE A 248 38.11 -5.15 -14.46
N ASN A 249 38.83 -4.33 -15.24
CA ASN A 249 39.71 -4.77 -16.33
C ASN A 249 39.04 -5.76 -17.31
N LEU A 250 37.79 -5.49 -17.69
CA LEU A 250 37.03 -6.34 -18.59
C LEU A 250 37.36 -6.00 -20.06
N GLN A 251 37.53 -7.02 -20.90
CA GLN A 251 37.75 -6.84 -22.34
C GLN A 251 36.41 -6.67 -23.07
N LYS A 252 36.37 -5.81 -24.10
CA LYS A 252 35.20 -5.67 -24.98
C LYS A 252 34.92 -7.00 -25.67
N LYS A 253 33.65 -7.35 -25.88
CA LYS A 253 33.33 -8.46 -26.79
C LYS A 253 33.81 -8.07 -28.18
N ASP A 254 34.63 -8.92 -28.81
CA ASP A 254 35.03 -8.74 -30.20
C ASP A 254 33.77 -8.59 -31.08
N GLN A 255 33.73 -7.53 -31.89
CA GLN A 255 32.60 -7.18 -32.76
C GLN A 255 32.34 -8.21 -33.87
#